data_AF-A0A9P0CWG8-F1
#
_entry.id   AF-A0A9P0CWG8-F1
#
_cell.length_a   1.000
_cell.length_b   1.000
_cell.length_c   1.000
_cell.angle_alpha   90.00
_cell.angle_beta   90.00
_cell.angle_gamma   90.00
#
_symmetry.space_group_name_H-M   'P 1'
#
loop_
_entity.id
_entity.type
_entity.pdbx_description
1 polymer ?
#
loop_
_entity_poly.entity_id
_entity_poly.type
_entity_poly.pdbx_seq_one_letter_code
_entity_poly.pdbx_strand_id
1 'polypeptide(L)'
;MAFSFTLTGNSSILSYDLNPAIYLEENIDYEIGLVSFNSFNTIPNIDESNNLFVWGDRKKLNTFKVQVGAYELEELIHVLKKHMHNVDENAQIDIIPDINTSNISISSNRIISFNNPNSIAKVFGFDSKRLDPGKTYTSNHPIKILKVNSIGIDCSIAAGSYLNGKPVHIIHQFFPTVPSGYKIVESPQNILYYPVSVKTINNLTVKIIDQTGDLINFREEEITVTLHIRKV
;
A
#
# COMPACT_ATOMS: atom_id res chain seq x y z
N MET A 1 -36.25 7.02 1.71
CA MET A 1 -35.60 6.74 0.42
C MET A 1 -34.16 6.38 0.73
N ALA A 2 -33.62 5.37 0.05
CA ALA A 2 -32.24 4.94 0.21
C ALA A 2 -31.67 4.66 -1.19
N PHE A 3 -30.39 4.94 -1.37
CA PHE A 3 -29.68 4.77 -2.63
C PHE A 3 -28.46 3.88 -2.39
N SER A 4 -28.14 3.05 -3.38
CA SER A 4 -26.90 2.28 -3.41
C SER A 4 -26.13 2.66 -4.67
N PHE A 5 -24.86 3.00 -4.51
CA PHE A 5 -23.96 3.30 -5.62
C PHE A 5 -22.85 2.26 -5.63
N THR A 6 -22.66 1.59 -6.75
CA THR A 6 -21.51 0.71 -6.97
C THR A 6 -20.63 1.33 -8.04
N LEU A 7 -19.38 1.60 -7.70
CA LEU A 7 -18.37 2.12 -8.61
C LEU A 7 -17.32 1.04 -8.81
N THR A 8 -16.95 0.78 -10.06
CA THR A 8 -15.91 -0.17 -10.45
C THR A 8 -14.93 0.48 -11.41
N GLY A 9 -13.64 0.18 -11.27
CA GLY A 9 -12.60 0.64 -12.18
C GLY A 9 -11.22 0.11 -11.80
N ASN A 10 -10.22 0.47 -12.58
CA ASN A 10 -8.85 -0.06 -12.48
C ASN A 10 -7.86 0.95 -11.88
N SER A 11 -8.40 2.01 -11.26
CA SER A 11 -7.67 3.13 -10.68
C SER A 11 -8.20 3.43 -9.29
N SER A 12 -7.33 3.94 -8.43
CA SER A 12 -7.69 4.37 -7.08
C SER A 12 -8.52 5.64 -7.03
N ILE A 13 -8.90 6.19 -8.19
CA ILE A 13 -9.94 7.21 -8.31
C ILE A 13 -11.07 6.60 -9.13
N LEU A 14 -12.19 6.34 -8.47
CA LEU A 14 -13.43 5.92 -9.11
C LEU A 14 -14.35 7.13 -9.18
N SER A 15 -14.75 7.54 -10.38
CA SER A 15 -15.62 8.70 -10.57
C SER A 15 -16.70 8.39 -11.60
N TYR A 16 -17.91 8.86 -11.33
CA TYR A 16 -19.04 8.70 -12.24
C TYR A 16 -19.92 9.95 -12.23
N ASP A 17 -20.21 10.45 -13.43
CA ASP A 17 -21.16 11.54 -13.65
C ASP A 17 -22.58 10.99 -13.82
N LEU A 18 -23.49 11.47 -12.98
CA LEU A 18 -24.90 11.10 -13.00
C LEU A 18 -25.66 12.03 -13.94
N ASN A 19 -26.20 11.47 -15.01
CA ASN A 19 -27.09 12.18 -15.93
C ASN A 19 -28.35 11.34 -16.20
N PRO A 20 -29.53 11.70 -15.63
CA PRO A 20 -29.78 12.91 -14.84
C PRO A 20 -29.18 12.87 -13.42
N ALA A 21 -28.98 14.04 -12.83
CA ALA A 21 -28.53 14.17 -11.45
C ALA A 21 -29.59 13.66 -10.46
N ILE A 22 -29.15 13.23 -9.27
CA ILE A 22 -30.03 12.83 -8.18
C ILE A 22 -30.25 14.02 -7.25
N TYR A 23 -31.51 14.43 -7.10
CA TYR A 23 -31.91 15.51 -6.21
C TYR A 23 -32.37 14.93 -4.87
N LEU A 24 -31.69 15.32 -3.80
CA LEU A 24 -32.05 14.98 -2.43
C LEU A 24 -33.10 15.98 -1.92
N GLU A 25 -34.03 15.51 -1.10
CA GLU A 25 -35.07 16.35 -0.51
C GLU A 25 -34.47 17.47 0.37
N GLU A 26 -34.85 18.73 0.11
CA GLU A 26 -34.23 19.92 0.74
C GLU A 26 -34.28 19.90 2.27
N ASN A 27 -35.41 19.45 2.84
CA ASN A 27 -35.67 19.46 4.28
C ASN A 27 -35.31 18.15 4.98
N ILE A 28 -34.55 17.27 4.32
CA ILE A 28 -34.11 16.00 4.89
C ILE A 28 -32.59 15.91 4.80
N ASP A 29 -31.98 15.49 5.89
CA ASP A 29 -30.56 15.18 5.94
C ASP A 29 -30.32 13.75 5.50
N TYR A 30 -29.20 13.57 4.81
CA TYR A 30 -28.77 12.28 4.28
C TYR A 30 -27.41 11.96 4.86
N GLU A 31 -27.17 10.67 5.00
CA GLU A 31 -25.90 10.13 5.44
C GLU A 31 -25.45 9.00 4.53
N ILE A 32 -24.13 8.85 4.40
CA ILE A 32 -23.47 7.90 3.52
C ILE A 32 -22.51 7.01 4.30
N GLY A 33 -22.47 5.73 3.94
CA GLY A 33 -21.54 4.76 4.51
C GLY A 33 -21.05 3.76 3.49
N LEU A 34 -19.91 3.11 3.80
CA LEU A 34 -19.37 2.02 3.00
C LEU A 34 -20.12 0.71 3.29
N VAL A 35 -20.62 0.05 2.25
CA VAL A 35 -21.20 -1.30 2.33
C VAL A 35 -20.13 -2.36 2.10
N SER A 36 -19.32 -2.16 1.05
CA SER A 36 -18.24 -3.10 0.72
C SER A 36 -17.16 -2.46 -0.12
N PHE A 37 -15.93 -2.95 0.05
CA PHE A 37 -14.80 -2.71 -0.82
C PHE A 37 -14.23 -4.07 -1.27
N ASN A 38 -13.95 -4.19 -2.56
CA ASN A 38 -13.35 -5.38 -3.16
C ASN A 38 -12.20 -4.97 -4.08
N SER A 39 -11.04 -5.62 -3.93
CA SER A 39 -9.90 -5.48 -4.83
C SER A 39 -8.95 -6.68 -4.66
N PHE A 40 -7.78 -6.65 -5.27
CA PHE A 40 -6.70 -7.61 -5.06
C PHE A 40 -5.55 -6.97 -4.27
N ASN A 41 -4.92 -7.74 -3.38
CA ASN A 41 -3.75 -7.29 -2.65
C ASN A 41 -2.50 -7.39 -3.53
N THR A 42 -2.37 -6.43 -4.44
CA THR A 42 -1.22 -6.28 -5.35
C THR A 42 -0.43 -5.01 -5.07
N ILE A 43 -0.66 -4.40 -3.91
CA ILE A 43 -0.06 -3.13 -3.50
C ILE A 43 1.47 -3.31 -3.43
N PRO A 44 2.25 -2.60 -4.27
CA PRO A 44 3.68 -2.84 -4.34
C PRO A 44 4.39 -2.29 -3.11
N ASN A 45 5.15 -3.15 -2.44
CA ASN A 45 6.11 -2.77 -1.40
C ASN A 45 7.53 -2.54 -1.97
N ILE A 46 7.79 -3.05 -3.18
CA ILE A 46 8.97 -2.70 -3.98
C ILE A 46 8.56 -1.82 -5.16
N ASP A 47 9.18 -0.65 -5.29
CA ASP A 47 9.00 0.31 -6.37
C ASP A 47 10.33 0.99 -6.77
N GLU A 48 10.31 1.91 -7.74
CA GLU A 48 11.51 2.61 -8.22
C GLU A 48 12.26 3.40 -7.14
N SER A 49 11.62 3.68 -6.01
CA SER A 49 12.22 4.41 -4.88
C SER A 49 13.03 3.50 -3.95
N ASN A 50 12.93 2.17 -4.07
CA ASN A 50 13.56 1.21 -3.16
C ASN A 50 13.96 -0.13 -3.81
N ASN A 51 13.98 -0.24 -5.14
CA ASN A 51 14.23 -1.51 -5.85
C ASN A 51 15.71 -1.84 -6.14
N LEU A 52 16.68 -1.01 -5.75
CA LEU A 52 18.07 -1.21 -6.13
C LEU A 52 18.86 -2.03 -5.08
N PHE A 53 19.39 -3.17 -5.51
CA PHE A 53 20.35 -3.98 -4.75
C PHE A 53 21.73 -3.91 -5.40
N VAL A 54 22.76 -3.55 -4.64
CA VAL A 54 24.14 -3.40 -5.12
C VAL A 54 25.07 -4.26 -4.28
N TRP A 55 25.83 -5.14 -4.92
CA TRP A 55 26.73 -6.07 -4.25
C TRP A 55 27.97 -6.37 -5.09
N GLY A 56 29.02 -6.95 -4.51
CA GLY A 56 30.19 -7.41 -5.26
C GLY A 56 31.50 -7.30 -4.48
N ASP A 57 32.59 -7.05 -5.19
CA ASP A 57 33.92 -6.89 -4.58
C ASP A 57 34.42 -5.45 -4.71
N ARG A 58 35.55 -5.15 -4.05
CA ARG A 58 36.18 -3.82 -4.12
C ARG A 58 36.54 -3.39 -5.56
N LYS A 59 36.75 -4.35 -6.46
CA LYS A 59 37.12 -4.11 -7.87
C LYS A 59 35.91 -3.99 -8.80
N LYS A 60 34.78 -4.64 -8.47
CA LYS A 60 33.61 -4.69 -9.34
C LYS A 60 32.35 -4.84 -8.48
N LEU A 61 31.46 -3.86 -8.61
CA LEU A 61 30.11 -3.92 -8.05
C LEU A 61 29.13 -4.31 -9.17
N ASN A 62 28.24 -5.23 -8.84
CA ASN A 62 27.07 -5.61 -9.62
C ASN A 62 25.84 -4.86 -9.09
N THR A 63 24.94 -4.52 -10.00
CA THR A 63 23.67 -3.88 -9.68
C THR A 63 22.52 -4.78 -10.12
N PHE A 64 21.50 -4.86 -9.29
CA PHE A 64 20.29 -5.61 -9.55
C PHE A 64 19.09 -4.75 -9.19
N LYS A 65 18.23 -4.51 -10.17
CA LYS A 65 16.93 -3.89 -9.95
C LYS A 65 15.91 -4.98 -9.72
N VAL A 66 15.39 -5.07 -8.50
CA VAL A 66 14.26 -5.94 -8.18
C VAL A 66 13.04 -5.42 -8.96
N GLN A 67 12.25 -6.33 -9.53
CA GLN A 67 11.06 -5.93 -10.26
C GLN A 67 10.06 -5.26 -9.32
N VAL A 68 9.39 -4.20 -9.79
CA VAL A 68 8.30 -3.55 -9.03
C VAL A 68 7.20 -4.56 -8.75
N GLY A 69 6.76 -4.67 -7.50
CA GLY A 69 5.79 -5.68 -7.10
C GLY A 69 5.52 -5.73 -5.61
N ALA A 70 4.59 -6.62 -5.26
CA ALA A 70 4.28 -6.99 -3.89
C ALA A 70 5.02 -8.29 -3.58
N TYR A 71 5.89 -8.27 -2.58
CA TYR A 71 6.71 -9.41 -2.20
C TYR A 71 6.51 -9.74 -0.73
N GLU A 72 6.36 -11.01 -0.42
CA GLU A 72 6.61 -11.48 0.94
C GLU A 72 8.13 -11.45 1.21
N LEU A 73 8.51 -11.34 2.49
CA LEU A 73 9.92 -11.21 2.87
C LEU A 73 10.77 -12.38 2.36
N GLU A 74 10.27 -13.61 2.50
CA GLU A 74 10.97 -14.81 2.09
C GLU A 74 11.21 -14.86 0.57
N GLU A 75 10.23 -14.43 -0.22
CA GLU A 75 10.33 -14.34 -1.68
C GLU A 75 11.37 -13.30 -2.10
N LEU A 76 11.37 -12.14 -1.46
CA LEU A 76 12.35 -11.09 -1.71
C LEU A 76 13.78 -11.58 -1.41
N ILE A 77 13.97 -12.26 -0.27
CA ILE A 77 15.26 -12.86 0.09
C ILE A 77 15.66 -13.92 -0.95
N HIS A 78 14.73 -14.77 -1.37
CA HIS A 78 14.98 -15.79 -2.39
C HIS A 78 15.42 -15.16 -3.72
N VAL A 79 14.74 -14.11 -4.17
CA VAL A 79 15.06 -13.39 -5.41
C VAL A 79 16.48 -12.80 -5.37
N LEU A 80 16.87 -12.19 -4.25
CA LEU A 80 18.22 -11.64 -4.08
C LEU A 80 19.29 -12.74 -4.04
N LYS A 81 19.08 -13.79 -3.25
CA LYS A 81 20.00 -14.96 -3.15
C LYS A 81 20.19 -15.62 -4.52
N LYS A 82 19.09 -15.90 -5.22
CA LYS A 82 19.10 -16.51 -6.55
C LYS A 82 19.83 -15.64 -7.57
N HIS A 83 19.60 -14.33 -7.55
CA HIS A 83 20.32 -13.42 -8.44
C HIS A 83 21.83 -13.43 -8.19
N MET A 84 22.26 -13.35 -6.92
CA MET A 84 23.68 -13.38 -6.57
C MET A 84 24.34 -14.68 -7.05
N HIS A 85 23.73 -15.83 -6.76
CA HIS A 85 24.24 -17.14 -7.16
C HIS A 85 24.34 -17.31 -8.69
N ASN A 86 23.35 -16.80 -9.43
CA ASN A 86 23.36 -16.87 -10.90
C ASN A 86 24.47 -16.03 -11.55
N VAL A 87 24.86 -14.93 -10.92
CA VAL A 87 25.94 -14.05 -11.42
C VAL A 87 27.31 -14.55 -10.97
N ASP A 88 27.40 -15.12 -9.77
CA ASP A 88 28.60 -15.69 -9.19
C ASP A 88 28.20 -16.84 -8.25
N GLU A 89 28.51 -18.07 -8.67
CA GLU A 89 28.15 -19.29 -7.93
C GLU A 89 28.72 -19.31 -6.49
N ASN A 90 29.82 -18.60 -6.26
CA ASN A 90 30.48 -18.49 -4.96
C ASN A 90 29.91 -17.37 -4.09
N ALA A 91 29.05 -16.49 -4.63
CA ALA A 91 28.45 -15.42 -3.86
C ALA A 91 27.40 -15.97 -2.90
N GLN A 92 27.54 -15.62 -1.61
CA GLN A 92 26.68 -16.07 -0.54
C GLN A 92 26.15 -14.85 0.22
N ILE A 93 24.87 -14.89 0.56
CA ILE A 93 24.20 -13.92 1.42
C ILE A 93 23.20 -14.66 2.29
N ASP A 94 23.18 -14.29 3.57
CA ASP A 94 22.17 -14.66 4.52
C ASP A 94 21.48 -13.42 5.04
N ILE A 95 20.15 -13.48 5.03
CA ILE A 95 19.26 -12.43 5.50
C ILE A 95 18.32 -13.14 6.47
N ILE A 96 18.45 -12.82 7.75
CA ILE A 96 17.77 -13.54 8.84
C ILE A 96 16.89 -12.53 9.59
N PRO A 97 15.56 -12.65 9.52
CA PRO A 97 14.66 -11.83 10.32
C PRO A 97 14.71 -12.24 11.80
N ASP A 98 14.70 -11.26 12.69
CA ASP A 98 14.44 -11.45 14.11
C ASP A 98 12.99 -11.09 14.40
N ILE A 99 12.19 -12.11 14.70
CA ILE A 99 10.74 -11.98 14.92
C ILE A 99 10.43 -11.11 16.15
N ASN A 100 11.31 -11.08 17.15
CA ASN A 100 11.06 -10.33 18.39
C ASN A 100 11.22 -8.82 18.19
N THR A 101 12.22 -8.43 17.39
CA THR A 101 12.55 -7.01 17.14
C THR A 101 11.97 -6.49 15.82
N SER A 102 11.57 -7.40 14.93
CA SER A 102 11.28 -7.11 13.53
C SER A 102 12.47 -6.51 12.76
N ASN A 103 13.69 -6.66 13.29
CA ASN A 103 14.92 -6.28 12.61
C ASN A 103 15.42 -7.45 11.74
N ILE A 104 16.42 -7.18 10.90
CA ILE A 104 17.01 -8.17 10.00
C ILE A 104 18.52 -8.14 10.15
N SER A 105 19.12 -9.31 10.19
CA SER A 105 20.58 -9.48 10.18
C SER A 105 21.02 -9.96 8.81
N ILE A 106 22.00 -9.24 8.22
CA ILE A 106 22.57 -9.56 6.92
C ILE A 106 24.05 -9.92 7.09
N SER A 107 24.45 -11.06 6.52
CA SER A 107 25.86 -11.45 6.37
C SER A 107 26.10 -11.91 4.94
N SER A 108 27.23 -11.52 4.35
CA SER A 108 27.61 -11.93 2.99
C SER A 108 29.13 -12.08 2.88
N ASN A 109 29.58 -12.93 1.96
CA ASN A 109 30.99 -12.98 1.56
C ASN A 109 31.34 -11.94 0.47
N ARG A 110 30.37 -11.13 0.05
CA ARG A 110 30.54 -9.99 -0.86
C ARG A 110 30.19 -8.70 -0.13
N ILE A 111 30.68 -7.57 -0.64
CA ILE A 111 30.26 -6.24 -0.20
C ILE A 111 28.80 -6.05 -0.59
N ILE A 112 28.01 -5.44 0.29
CA ILE A 112 26.67 -4.93 -0.03
C ILE A 112 26.69 -3.42 0.16
N SER A 113 26.18 -2.67 -0.81
CA SER A 113 26.15 -1.20 -0.77
C SER A 113 24.71 -0.68 -0.69
N PHE A 114 24.41 -0.01 0.42
CA PHE A 114 23.13 0.67 0.66
C PHE A 114 23.21 2.18 0.45
N ASN A 115 24.31 2.67 -0.13
CA ASN A 115 24.54 4.11 -0.30
C ASN A 115 23.67 4.77 -1.37
N ASN A 116 22.95 3.99 -2.17
CA ASN A 116 22.14 4.51 -3.26
C ASN A 116 20.80 5.05 -2.75
N PRO A 117 20.31 6.20 -3.26
CA PRO A 117 19.04 6.77 -2.84
C PRO A 117 17.82 5.85 -3.05
N ASN A 118 17.85 4.97 -4.04
CA ASN A 118 16.79 3.99 -4.32
C ASN A 118 17.12 2.58 -3.80
N SER A 119 17.99 2.48 -2.79
CA SER A 119 18.41 1.19 -2.27
C SER A 119 17.28 0.44 -1.57
N ILE A 120 17.30 -0.89 -1.73
CA ILE A 120 16.48 -1.85 -0.99
C ILE A 120 16.70 -1.82 0.53
N ALA A 121 17.76 -1.15 0.99
CA ALA A 121 18.00 -0.84 2.40
C ALA A 121 16.78 -0.25 3.12
N LYS A 122 16.00 0.59 2.42
CA LYS A 122 14.78 1.21 2.96
C LYS A 122 13.74 0.19 3.38
N VAL A 123 13.60 -0.89 2.60
CA VAL A 123 12.71 -2.02 2.89
C VAL A 123 13.29 -2.81 4.05
N PHE A 124 14.60 -3.06 4.01
CA PHE A 124 15.29 -3.85 5.03
C PHE A 124 15.58 -3.11 6.35
N GLY A 125 15.14 -1.85 6.50
CA GLY A 125 15.35 -1.07 7.73
C GLY A 125 16.81 -0.66 7.98
N PHE A 126 17.66 -0.64 6.95
CA PHE A 126 19.05 -0.19 7.05
C PHE A 126 19.20 1.28 6.67
N ASP A 127 20.03 2.00 7.42
CA ASP A 127 20.54 3.30 6.99
C ASP A 127 21.52 3.14 5.82
N SER A 128 21.75 4.25 5.11
CA SER A 128 22.72 4.36 4.03
C SER A 128 24.13 4.02 4.53
N LYS A 129 24.60 2.81 4.24
CA LYS A 129 25.94 2.33 4.60
C LYS A 129 26.43 1.22 3.69
N ARG A 130 27.72 0.91 3.81
CA ARG A 130 28.32 -0.27 3.20
C ARG A 130 28.46 -1.40 4.23
N LEU A 131 28.12 -2.62 3.83
CA LEU A 131 28.35 -3.84 4.60
C LEU A 131 29.59 -4.54 4.03
N ASP A 132 30.60 -4.79 4.87
CA ASP A 132 31.81 -5.48 4.45
C ASP A 132 31.67 -7.01 4.54
N PRO A 133 32.38 -7.76 3.68
CA PRO A 133 32.36 -9.21 3.68
C PRO A 133 32.72 -9.84 5.02
N GLY A 134 32.10 -10.97 5.35
CA GLY A 134 32.44 -11.80 6.51
C GLY A 134 31.98 -11.23 7.86
N LYS A 135 31.15 -10.19 7.85
CA LYS A 135 30.55 -9.59 9.04
C LYS A 135 29.03 -9.69 8.98
N THR A 136 28.41 -9.81 10.14
CA THR A 136 26.95 -9.74 10.30
C THR A 136 26.57 -8.34 10.74
N TYR A 137 25.58 -7.76 10.07
CA TYR A 137 25.05 -6.44 10.36
C TYR A 137 23.56 -6.53 10.62
N THR A 138 23.11 -5.96 11.72
CA THR A 138 21.68 -5.83 12.02
C THR A 138 21.15 -4.48 11.52
N SER A 139 19.89 -4.48 11.08
CA SER A 139 19.18 -3.29 10.62
C SER A 139 19.05 -2.26 11.73
N ASN A 140 19.01 -0.99 11.34
CA ASN A 140 18.89 0.16 12.24
C ASN A 140 17.43 0.34 12.71
N HIS A 141 16.49 -0.10 11.88
CA HIS A 141 15.05 0.01 12.08
C HIS A 141 14.37 -1.34 11.82
N PRO A 142 13.13 -1.52 12.31
CA PRO A 142 12.28 -2.61 11.89
C PRO A 142 12.11 -2.64 10.37
N ILE A 143 11.92 -3.85 9.84
CA ILE A 143 11.64 -4.06 8.42
C ILE A 143 10.39 -3.30 7.99
N LYS A 144 10.45 -2.67 6.81
CA LYS A 144 9.35 -1.93 6.19
C LYS A 144 8.83 -2.66 4.96
N ILE A 145 8.44 -3.93 5.16
CA ILE A 145 7.89 -4.77 4.09
C ILE A 145 6.42 -4.42 3.79
N LEU A 146 5.70 -3.86 4.76
CA LEU A 146 4.34 -3.36 4.59
C LEU A 146 4.39 -1.84 4.35
N LYS A 147 4.08 -1.41 3.12
CA LYS A 147 4.13 0.01 2.73
C LYS A 147 2.90 0.79 3.17
N VAL A 148 1.72 0.20 2.95
CA VAL A 148 0.43 0.75 3.39
C VAL A 148 0.16 0.19 4.79
N ASN A 149 -0.36 1.02 5.70
CA ASN A 149 -0.79 0.63 7.05
C ASN A 149 -2.32 0.79 7.23
N SER A 150 -2.97 1.56 6.37
CA SER A 150 -4.42 1.71 6.35
C SER A 150 -4.86 2.05 4.92
N ILE A 151 -5.97 1.45 4.49
CA ILE A 151 -6.70 1.78 3.28
C ILE A 151 -7.90 2.63 3.70
N GLY A 152 -7.93 3.88 3.28
CA GLY A 152 -9.02 4.81 3.47
C GLY A 152 -9.90 4.92 2.24
N ILE A 153 -11.21 4.93 2.46
CA ILE A 153 -12.22 5.25 1.44
C ILE A 153 -12.63 6.71 1.61
N ASP A 154 -12.10 7.59 0.76
CA ASP A 154 -12.43 9.01 0.72
C ASP A 154 -13.53 9.27 -0.31
N CYS A 155 -14.65 9.87 0.10
CA CYS A 155 -15.84 10.06 -0.73
C CYS A 155 -16.18 11.54 -0.86
N SER A 156 -16.24 12.06 -2.08
CA SER A 156 -16.35 13.51 -2.37
C SER A 156 -17.56 14.21 -1.78
N ILE A 157 -18.62 13.47 -1.44
CA ILE A 157 -19.87 14.03 -0.91
C ILE A 157 -20.04 13.79 0.60
N ALA A 158 -19.08 13.17 1.27
CA ALA A 158 -19.11 12.93 2.71
C ALA A 158 -18.49 14.08 3.50
N ALA A 159 -18.94 14.28 4.73
CA ALA A 159 -18.39 15.26 5.67
C ALA A 159 -18.24 14.67 7.09
N GLY A 160 -17.57 15.40 7.97
CA GLY A 160 -17.51 15.09 9.40
C GLY A 160 -16.39 14.13 9.83
N SER A 161 -15.47 13.79 8.92
CA SER A 161 -14.27 13.01 9.26
C SER A 161 -13.03 13.91 9.37
N TYR A 162 -12.05 13.50 10.17
CA TYR A 162 -10.82 14.27 10.42
C TYR A 162 -9.59 13.35 10.41
N LEU A 163 -8.52 13.78 9.74
CA LEU A 163 -7.21 13.13 9.77
C LEU A 163 -6.21 14.07 10.44
N ASN A 164 -5.71 13.69 11.62
CA ASN A 164 -4.78 14.50 12.43
C ASN A 164 -5.27 15.95 12.65
N GLY A 165 -6.56 16.10 12.96
CA GLY A 165 -7.21 17.40 13.20
C GLY A 165 -7.61 18.17 11.93
N LYS A 166 -7.26 17.69 10.73
CA LYS A 166 -7.66 18.30 9.46
C LYS A 166 -8.95 17.65 8.94
N PRO A 167 -9.97 18.43 8.53
CA PRO A 167 -11.16 17.87 7.89
C PRO A 167 -10.82 17.08 6.62
N VAL A 168 -11.40 15.89 6.47
CA VAL A 168 -11.27 15.01 5.30
C VAL A 168 -12.64 14.37 4.97
N HIS A 169 -12.71 13.49 3.97
CA HIS A 169 -13.96 12.85 3.54
C HIS A 169 -13.89 11.32 3.64
N ILE A 170 -13.11 10.81 4.59
CA ILE A 170 -12.89 9.38 4.79
C ILE A 170 -14.08 8.78 5.55
N ILE A 171 -14.77 7.85 4.89
CA ILE A 171 -15.99 7.20 5.44
C ILE A 171 -15.73 5.80 5.99
N HIS A 172 -14.56 5.21 5.71
CA HIS A 172 -14.13 3.94 6.28
C HIS A 172 -12.62 3.80 6.18
N GLN A 173 -12.01 3.14 7.17
CA GLN A 173 -10.59 2.78 7.17
C GLN A 173 -10.41 1.35 7.65
N PHE A 174 -9.57 0.59 6.95
CA PHE A 174 -9.27 -0.80 7.27
C PHE A 174 -7.87 -1.17 6.78
N PHE A 175 -7.40 -2.37 7.06
CA PHE A 175 -6.11 -2.88 6.59
C PHE A 175 -6.31 -4.23 5.88
N PRO A 176 -5.56 -4.54 4.81
CA PRO A 176 -5.62 -5.86 4.17
C PRO A 176 -5.31 -6.98 5.17
N THR A 177 -6.23 -7.90 5.35
CA THR A 177 -6.06 -9.07 6.23
C THR A 177 -5.54 -10.30 5.50
N VAL A 178 -5.22 -10.15 4.22
CA VAL A 178 -4.76 -11.23 3.34
C VAL A 178 -3.35 -10.94 2.82
N PRO A 179 -2.52 -11.97 2.56
CA PRO A 179 -1.19 -11.80 1.96
C PRO A 179 -1.25 -11.20 0.54
N SER A 180 -0.08 -10.87 0.01
CA SER A 180 0.05 -10.43 -1.39
C SER A 180 -0.48 -11.50 -2.36
N GLY A 181 -1.18 -11.09 -3.41
CA GLY A 181 -1.76 -11.97 -4.44
C GLY A 181 -3.17 -12.51 -4.13
N TYR A 182 -3.75 -12.21 -2.96
CA TYR A 182 -5.10 -12.62 -2.59
C TYR A 182 -6.12 -11.50 -2.76
N LYS A 183 -7.41 -11.86 -2.78
CA LYS A 183 -8.50 -10.88 -2.85
C LYS A 183 -8.71 -10.16 -1.52
N ILE A 184 -8.72 -8.84 -1.55
CA ILE A 184 -9.16 -7.99 -0.43
C ILE A 184 -10.69 -7.88 -0.52
N VAL A 185 -11.37 -8.36 0.52
CA VAL A 185 -12.83 -8.26 0.67
C VAL A 185 -13.11 -7.62 2.02
N GLU A 186 -13.54 -6.36 2.00
CA GLU A 186 -13.92 -5.62 3.19
C GLU A 186 -15.42 -5.37 3.17
N SER A 187 -16.10 -5.73 4.25
CA SER A 187 -17.52 -5.44 4.46
C SER A 187 -17.73 -5.09 5.94
N PRO A 188 -17.93 -3.80 6.27
CA PRO A 188 -18.06 -3.37 7.66
C PRO A 188 -19.25 -4.05 8.32
N GLN A 189 -19.04 -4.69 9.47
CA GLN A 189 -20.14 -5.31 10.24
C GLN A 189 -21.16 -4.26 10.70
N ASN A 190 -20.66 -3.09 11.11
CA ASN A 190 -21.45 -1.92 11.44
C ASN A 190 -21.04 -0.79 10.50
N ILE A 191 -21.94 -0.41 9.59
CA ILE A 191 -21.70 0.69 8.67
C ILE A 191 -21.71 2.00 9.47
N LEU A 192 -20.57 2.69 9.49
CA LEU A 192 -20.48 4.06 9.97
C LEU A 192 -21.04 5.00 8.91
N TYR A 193 -21.97 5.85 9.31
CA TYR A 193 -22.60 6.82 8.43
C TYR A 193 -22.09 8.22 8.71
N TYR A 194 -21.83 8.94 7.63
CA TYR A 194 -21.29 10.29 7.62
C TYR A 194 -22.27 11.23 6.91
N PRO A 195 -22.44 12.48 7.38
CA PRO A 195 -23.32 13.44 6.72
C PRO A 195 -22.96 13.64 5.24
N VAL A 196 -23.98 13.68 4.38
CA VAL A 196 -23.83 14.07 2.97
C VAL A 196 -23.80 15.59 2.88
N SER A 197 -22.76 16.15 2.27
CA SER A 197 -22.50 17.60 2.22
C SER A 197 -23.24 18.33 1.09
N VAL A 198 -23.90 17.61 0.18
CA VAL A 198 -24.57 18.16 -1.00
C VAL A 198 -26.05 17.78 -1.02
N LYS A 199 -26.90 18.61 -1.67
CA LYS A 199 -28.33 18.29 -1.92
C LYS A 199 -28.59 17.78 -3.35
N THR A 200 -27.62 17.92 -4.25
CA THR A 200 -27.69 17.41 -5.62
C THR A 200 -26.44 16.61 -5.91
N ILE A 201 -26.60 15.35 -6.30
CA ILE A 201 -25.49 14.46 -6.66
C ILE A 201 -25.45 14.38 -8.18
N ASN A 202 -24.55 15.17 -8.77
CA ASN A 202 -24.25 15.17 -10.21
C ASN A 202 -22.98 14.38 -10.55
N ASN A 203 -22.05 14.27 -9.60
CA ASN A 203 -20.85 13.45 -9.66
C ASN A 203 -20.64 12.77 -8.31
N LEU A 204 -20.19 11.52 -8.36
CA LEU A 204 -19.74 10.78 -7.18
C LEU A 204 -18.31 10.31 -7.43
N THR A 205 -17.38 10.79 -6.62
CA THR A 205 -15.97 10.38 -6.67
C THR A 205 -15.57 9.70 -5.38
N VAL A 206 -14.92 8.54 -5.52
CA VAL A 206 -14.30 7.79 -4.43
C VAL A 206 -12.80 7.68 -4.70
N LYS A 207 -11.99 8.03 -3.72
CA LYS A 207 -10.54 7.86 -3.74
C LYS A 207 -10.14 6.80 -2.73
N ILE A 208 -9.23 5.92 -3.14
CA ILE A 208 -8.65 4.89 -2.29
C ILE A 208 -7.25 5.36 -1.90
N ILE A 209 -7.10 5.72 -0.62
CA ILE A 209 -5.91 6.40 -0.11
C ILE A 209 -5.23 5.61 1.00
N ASP A 210 -3.97 5.90 1.26
CA ASP A 210 -3.21 5.33 2.38
C ASP A 210 -3.32 6.19 3.65
N GLN A 211 -2.54 5.82 4.67
CA GLN A 211 -2.48 6.53 5.96
C GLN A 211 -1.97 7.97 5.87
N THR A 212 -1.26 8.36 4.81
CA THR A 212 -0.78 9.74 4.59
C THR A 212 -1.73 10.55 3.71
N GLY A 213 -2.73 9.91 3.12
CA GLY A 213 -3.68 10.52 2.19
C GLY A 213 -3.27 10.41 0.73
N ASP A 214 -2.23 9.62 0.43
CA ASP A 214 -1.75 9.40 -0.93
C ASP A 214 -2.54 8.27 -1.60
N LEU A 215 -2.72 8.34 -2.91
CA LEU A 215 -3.43 7.30 -3.66
C LEU A 215 -2.65 5.98 -3.62
N ILE A 216 -3.33 4.90 -3.27
CA ILE A 216 -2.74 3.57 -3.30
C ILE A 216 -2.61 3.11 -4.75
N ASN A 217 -1.57 2.35 -5.09
CA ASN A 217 -1.44 1.75 -6.41
C ASN A 217 -1.82 0.26 -6.35
N PHE A 218 -2.94 -0.11 -6.97
CA PHE A 218 -3.39 -1.51 -7.12
C PHE A 218 -2.94 -2.17 -8.43
N ARG A 219 -1.98 -1.56 -9.14
CA ARG A 219 -1.38 -2.12 -10.37
C ARG A 219 -2.41 -2.49 -11.45
N GLU A 220 -3.38 -1.62 -11.68
CA GLU A 220 -4.47 -1.78 -12.67
C GLU A 220 -5.47 -2.90 -12.36
N GLU A 221 -5.39 -3.51 -11.18
CA GLU A 221 -6.39 -4.46 -10.70
C GLU A 221 -7.75 -3.78 -10.52
N GLU A 222 -8.79 -4.58 -10.70
CA GLU A 222 -10.17 -4.11 -10.54
C GLU A 222 -10.47 -3.78 -9.07
N ILE A 223 -10.99 -2.59 -8.85
CA ILE A 223 -11.48 -2.08 -7.57
C ILE A 223 -12.98 -1.88 -7.70
N THR A 224 -13.75 -2.41 -6.75
CA THR A 224 -15.19 -2.19 -6.65
C THR A 224 -15.55 -1.67 -5.27
N VAL A 225 -16.26 -0.55 -5.22
CA VAL A 225 -16.76 0.08 -4.00
C VAL A 225 -18.27 0.19 -4.06
N THR A 226 -18.96 -0.24 -3.00
CA THR A 226 -20.40 -0.05 -2.84
C THR A 226 -20.68 0.86 -1.66
N LEU A 227 -21.40 1.95 -1.92
CA LEU A 227 -21.82 2.96 -0.96
C LEU A 227 -23.32 2.90 -0.77
N HIS A 228 -23.77 3.17 0.45
CA HIS A 228 -25.18 3.28 0.79
C HIS A 228 -25.48 4.67 1.34
N ILE A 229 -26.49 5.33 0.77
CA ILE A 229 -26.99 6.63 1.21
C ILE A 229 -28.40 6.45 1.75
N ARG A 230 -28.70 6.99 2.93
CA ARG A 230 -30.04 6.96 3.53
C ARG A 230 -30.44 8.30 4.14
N LYS A 231 -31.74 8.47 4.32
CA LYS A 231 -32.31 9.57 5.11
C LYS A 231 -32.03 9.36 6.60
N VAL A 232 -31.82 10.45 7.32
CA VAL A 232 -31.79 10.51 8.80
C VAL A 232 -33.20 10.68 9.35
#